data_AF-A0A915B304-F1
#
_entry.id   AF-A0A915B304-F1
#
_cell.length_a   1.000
_cell.length_b   1.000
_cell.length_c   1.000
_cell.angle_alpha   90.00
_cell.angle_beta   90.00
_cell.angle_gamma   90.00
#
_symmetry.space_group_name_H-M   'P 1'
#
loop_
_entity.id
_entity.type
_entity.pdbx_description
1 polymer ?
#
loop_
_entity_poly.entity_id
_entity_poly.type
_entity_poly.pdbx_seq_one_letter_code
_entity_poly.pdbx_strand_id
1 'polypeptide(L)'
;MKAFSSENENDKRCAQKWQNLFLRAKSKDGGKSLRDQLKRVGLQLPAGRRKATNVNSLTALVEFEAMHLAKDFNAVCESEFPARAVAEYLTRTNCSMEPVDVQRRRNMILATKTMLTELKELLSNDRSPLCSSRPPPVLEPSIQSRLTHF
;
A
#
# COMPACT_ATOMS: atom_id res chain seq x y z
N MET A 1 -27.15 -10.63 16.47
CA MET A 1 -26.43 -11.42 17.50
C MET A 1 -26.32 -12.85 16.98
N LYS A 2 -25.17 -13.51 17.20
CA LYS A 2 -24.67 -14.78 16.61
C LYS A 2 -23.98 -14.59 15.25
N ALA A 3 -22.66 -14.35 15.24
CA ALA A 3 -21.54 -15.23 15.62
C ALA A 3 -20.88 -15.77 14.35
N PHE A 4 -19.83 -15.04 13.98
CA PHE A 4 -18.67 -15.48 13.25
C PHE A 4 -18.15 -16.83 13.79
N SER A 5 -17.38 -17.53 12.97
CA SER A 5 -16.52 -18.67 13.30
C SER A 5 -17.08 -20.08 13.02
N SER A 6 -16.80 -20.55 11.81
CA SER A 6 -16.24 -21.89 11.61
C SER A 6 -15.25 -21.88 10.44
N GLU A 7 -14.19 -21.07 10.56
CA GLU A 7 -13.01 -21.24 9.70
C GLU A 7 -12.38 -22.58 10.04
N ASN A 8 -12.50 -23.53 9.12
CA ASN A 8 -12.01 -24.89 9.22
C ASN A 8 -10.55 -24.94 9.70
N GLU A 9 -10.34 -25.62 10.82
CA GLU A 9 -9.04 -25.86 11.45
C GLU A 9 -8.05 -26.58 10.51
N ASN A 10 -8.59 -27.32 9.54
CA ASN A 10 -7.83 -27.94 8.45
C ASN A 10 -7.22 -26.94 7.47
N ASP A 11 -7.89 -25.81 7.22
CA ASP A 11 -7.42 -24.78 6.29
C ASP A 11 -6.27 -23.98 6.91
N LYS A 12 -6.38 -23.67 8.21
CA LYS A 12 -5.30 -23.08 9.02
C LYS A 12 -4.08 -23.99 9.07
N ARG A 13 -4.28 -25.30 9.25
CA ARG A 13 -3.20 -26.30 9.28
C ARG A 13 -2.55 -26.47 7.90
N CYS A 14 -3.32 -26.37 6.82
CA CYS A 14 -2.81 -26.39 5.44
C CYS A 14 -2.00 -25.13 5.12
N ALA A 15 -2.51 -23.94 5.47
CA ALA A 15 -1.79 -22.67 5.33
C ALA A 15 -0.48 -22.66 6.13
N GLN A 16 -0.51 -23.12 7.40
CA GLN A 16 0.69 -23.26 8.23
C GLN A 16 1.71 -24.24 7.62
N LYS A 17 1.24 -25.31 6.97
CA LYS A 17 2.07 -26.32 6.30
C LYS A 17 2.74 -25.75 5.04
N TRP A 18 2.01 -24.98 4.25
CA TRP A 18 2.55 -24.29 3.06
C TRP A 18 3.55 -23.20 3.42
N GLN A 19 3.27 -22.40 4.45
CA GLN A 19 4.18 -21.36 4.91
C GLN A 19 5.50 -21.96 5.43
N ASN A 20 5.43 -23.07 6.18
CA ASN A 20 6.61 -23.81 6.62
C ASN A 20 7.38 -24.49 5.47
N LEU A 21 6.70 -24.91 4.39
CA LEU A 21 7.33 -25.51 3.21
C LEU A 21 8.09 -24.45 2.39
N PHE A 22 7.48 -23.28 2.14
CA PHE A 22 8.12 -22.17 1.44
C PHE A 22 9.29 -21.57 2.22
N LEU A 23 9.22 -21.54 3.55
CA LEU A 23 10.34 -21.12 4.41
C LEU A 23 11.50 -22.15 4.42
N ARG A 24 11.19 -23.45 4.28
CA ARG A 24 12.18 -24.55 4.16
C ARG A 24 12.73 -24.75 2.75
N ALA A 25 12.10 -24.20 1.72
CA ALA A 25 12.50 -24.38 0.31
C ALA A 25 13.74 -23.57 -0.11
N LYS A 26 14.31 -22.72 0.76
CA LYS A 26 15.66 -22.18 0.53
C LYS A 26 16.68 -23.28 0.79
N SER A 27 17.40 -23.70 -0.25
CA SER A 27 18.52 -24.61 -0.09
C SER A 27 19.50 -24.05 0.95
N LYS A 28 19.84 -24.87 1.95
CA LYS A 28 20.65 -24.51 3.12
C LYS A 28 21.94 -23.76 2.73
N ASP A 29 22.53 -24.13 1.60
CA ASP A 29 23.78 -23.58 1.08
C ASP A 29 23.64 -22.76 -0.21
N GLY A 30 22.42 -22.49 -0.69
CA GLY A 30 22.19 -21.81 -1.98
C GLY A 30 22.86 -20.43 -2.05
N GLY A 31 22.82 -19.67 -0.96
CA GLY A 31 23.49 -18.38 -0.88
C GLY A 31 25.02 -18.49 -0.90
N LYS A 32 25.59 -19.56 -0.33
CA LYS A 32 27.05 -19.80 -0.33
C LYS A 32 27.52 -20.21 -1.72
N SER A 33 26.85 -21.19 -2.34
CA SER A 33 27.15 -21.65 -3.70
C SER A 33 27.08 -20.51 -4.72
N LEU A 34 26.08 -19.63 -4.61
CA LEU A 34 25.96 -18.46 -5.49
C LEU A 34 27.12 -17.48 -5.31
N ARG A 35 27.53 -17.19 -4.06
CA ARG A 35 28.68 -16.32 -3.78
C ARG A 35 29.99 -16.92 -4.32
N ASP A 36 30.18 -18.23 -4.17
CA ASP A 36 31.38 -18.92 -4.65
C ASP A 36 31.46 -18.94 -6.18
N GLN A 37 30.32 -19.12 -6.88
CA GLN A 37 30.26 -19.03 -8.35
C GLN A 37 30.52 -17.59 -8.84
N LEU A 38 29.95 -16.58 -8.20
CA LEU A 38 30.16 -15.18 -8.58
C LEU A 38 31.61 -14.72 -8.35
N LYS A 39 32.25 -15.22 -7.30
CA LYS A 39 33.68 -14.95 -7.04
C LYS A 39 34.57 -15.45 -8.19
N ARG A 40 34.22 -16.54 -8.86
CA ARG A 40 34.96 -17.08 -10.02
C ARG A 40 34.87 -16.17 -11.26
N VAL A 41 33.79 -15.40 -11.39
CA VAL A 41 33.64 -14.39 -12.47
C VAL A 41 34.06 -12.99 -12.04
N GLY A 42 34.77 -12.87 -10.91
CA GLY A 42 35.30 -11.59 -10.40
C GLY A 42 34.28 -10.70 -9.67
N LEU A 43 33.06 -11.20 -9.41
CA LEU A 43 32.01 -10.46 -8.72
C LEU A 43 31.95 -10.86 -7.24
N GLN A 44 31.97 -9.87 -6.34
CA GLN A 44 31.83 -10.10 -4.90
C GLN A 44 30.45 -9.68 -4.39
N LEU A 45 29.75 -10.62 -3.75
CA LEU A 45 28.53 -10.34 -2.99
C LEU A 45 28.78 -10.56 -1.49
N PRO A 46 28.44 -9.59 -0.61
CA PRO A 46 28.56 -9.74 0.83
C PRO A 46 27.61 -10.82 1.35
N ALA A 47 28.05 -11.56 2.37
CA ALA A 47 27.22 -12.53 3.07
C ALA A 47 26.27 -11.81 4.03
N GLY A 48 24.96 -12.11 3.97
CA GLY A 48 23.97 -11.54 4.88
C GLY A 48 22.68 -11.10 4.18
N ARG A 49 21.77 -10.51 4.95
CA ARG A 49 20.48 -10.01 4.46
C ARG A 49 20.60 -8.53 4.08
N ARG A 50 20.48 -8.22 2.79
CA ARG A 50 20.36 -6.83 2.29
C ARG A 50 18.94 -6.30 2.48
N LYS A 51 18.49 -6.13 3.72
CA LYS A 51 17.35 -5.23 3.98
C LYS A 51 17.87 -4.12 4.87
N ALA A 52 17.85 -2.89 4.35
CA ALA A 52 18.28 -1.69 5.05
C ALA A 52 17.38 -1.33 6.25
N THR A 53 16.18 -1.92 6.28
CA THR A 53 15.14 -1.66 7.29
C THR A 53 14.59 -2.97 7.81
N ASN A 54 14.28 -3.01 9.11
CA ASN A 54 13.60 -4.16 9.73
C ASN A 54 12.30 -4.47 8.99
N VAL A 55 12.02 -5.76 8.82
CA VAL A 55 10.74 -6.19 8.24
C VAL A 55 9.65 -5.86 9.25
N ASN A 56 8.83 -4.86 8.94
CA ASN A 56 7.58 -4.59 9.65
C ASN A 56 6.40 -5.20 8.87
N SER A 57 5.23 -5.29 9.50
CA SER A 57 4.03 -5.89 8.89
C SER A 57 3.68 -5.28 7.54
N LEU A 58 3.93 -3.98 7.35
CA LEU A 58 3.69 -3.28 6.07
C LEU A 58 4.64 -3.80 4.96
N THR A 59 5.91 -4.02 5.27
CA THR A 59 6.92 -4.56 4.34
C THR A 59 6.88 -6.09 4.19
N ALA A 60 6.00 -6.77 4.92
CA ALA A 60 5.83 -8.21 4.89
C ALA A 60 4.72 -8.66 3.93
N LEU A 61 3.83 -7.75 3.53
CA LEU A 61 2.71 -8.04 2.63
C LEU A 61 3.23 -8.59 1.31
N VAL A 62 2.66 -9.71 0.87
CA VAL A 62 2.80 -10.12 -0.53
C VAL A 62 1.94 -9.20 -1.41
N GLU A 63 2.28 -9.11 -2.69
CA GLU A 63 1.62 -8.19 -3.63
C GLU A 63 0.08 -8.29 -3.58
N PHE A 64 -0.44 -9.52 -3.50
CA PHE A 64 -1.87 -9.76 -3.44
C PHE A 64 -2.51 -9.31 -2.12
N GLU A 65 -1.83 -9.45 -0.98
CA GLU A 65 -2.33 -8.99 0.33
C GLU A 65 -2.40 -7.46 0.37
N ALA A 66 -1.41 -6.77 -0.18
CA ALA A 66 -1.42 -5.31 -0.28
C ALA A 66 -2.58 -4.80 -1.13
N MET A 67 -2.92 -5.50 -2.23
CA MET A 67 -4.09 -5.18 -3.04
C MET A 67 -5.42 -5.38 -2.28
N HIS A 68 -5.55 -6.44 -1.50
CA HIS A 68 -6.77 -6.68 -0.70
C HIS A 68 -6.90 -5.63 0.40
N LEU A 69 -5.80 -5.35 1.11
CA LEU A 69 -5.76 -4.29 2.11
C LEU A 69 -6.21 -2.94 1.55
N ALA A 70 -5.76 -2.57 0.35
CA ALA A 70 -6.17 -1.31 -0.27
C ALA A 70 -7.69 -1.26 -0.57
N LYS A 71 -8.28 -2.38 -1.03
CA LYS A 71 -9.72 -2.49 -1.28
C LYS A 71 -10.54 -2.46 0.01
N ASP A 72 -10.12 -3.24 1.00
CA ASP A 72 -10.78 -3.31 2.30
C ASP A 72 -10.72 -1.96 3.00
N PHE A 73 -9.56 -1.29 2.94
CA PHE A 73 -9.39 0.05 3.47
C PHE A 73 -10.31 1.07 2.78
N ASN A 74 -10.44 1.01 1.45
CA ASN A 74 -11.40 1.87 0.75
C ASN A 74 -12.85 1.60 1.19
N ALA A 75 -13.23 0.33 1.35
CA ALA A 75 -14.58 -0.02 1.82
C ALA A 75 -14.86 0.55 3.23
N VAL A 76 -13.90 0.42 4.15
CA VAL A 76 -13.98 1.03 5.50
C VAL A 76 -14.08 2.55 5.41
N CYS A 77 -13.32 3.18 4.51
CA CYS A 77 -13.40 4.63 4.28
C CYS A 77 -14.77 5.08 3.77
N GLU A 78 -15.47 4.26 2.99
CA GLU A 78 -16.79 4.59 2.45
C GLU A 78 -17.92 4.34 3.45
N SER A 79 -17.82 3.29 4.27
CA SER A 79 -18.91 2.85 5.15
C SER A 79 -18.76 3.30 6.61
N GLU A 80 -17.54 3.35 7.14
CA GLU A 80 -17.30 3.55 8.58
C GLU A 80 -16.62 4.88 8.92
N PHE A 81 -15.95 5.52 7.95
CA PHE A 81 -15.25 6.77 8.23
C PHE A 81 -16.25 7.88 8.60
N PRO A 82 -16.10 8.55 9.77
CA PRO A 82 -17.07 9.50 10.28
C PRO A 82 -16.95 10.89 9.62
N ALA A 83 -16.94 10.93 8.28
CA ALA A 83 -16.68 12.13 7.48
C ALA A 83 -17.56 13.31 7.89
N ARG A 84 -18.86 13.07 8.05
CA ARG A 84 -19.83 14.10 8.44
C ARG A 84 -19.58 14.64 9.84
N ALA A 85 -19.40 13.76 10.83
CA ALA A 85 -19.19 14.17 12.21
C ALA A 85 -17.89 14.99 12.36
N VAL A 86 -16.82 14.58 11.67
CA VAL A 86 -15.55 15.32 11.62
C VAL A 86 -15.74 16.69 10.96
N ALA A 87 -16.44 16.75 9.83
CA ALA A 87 -16.69 18.00 9.13
C ALA A 87 -17.52 18.99 9.97
N GLU A 88 -18.58 18.50 10.64
CA GLU A 88 -19.40 19.30 11.55
C GLU A 88 -18.58 19.80 12.75
N TYR A 89 -17.80 18.92 13.38
CA TYR A 89 -16.91 19.30 14.49
C TYR A 89 -15.94 20.40 14.06
N LEU A 90 -15.17 20.19 13.00
CA LEU A 90 -14.20 21.17 12.51
C LEU A 90 -14.86 22.48 12.09
N THR A 91 -16.08 22.42 11.55
CA THR A 91 -16.83 23.60 11.14
C THR A 91 -17.21 24.42 12.36
N ARG A 92 -17.79 23.82 13.40
CA ARG A 92 -18.10 24.50 14.66
C ARG A 92 -16.85 25.04 15.37
N THR A 93 -15.76 24.28 15.39
CA THR A 93 -14.55 24.68 16.13
C THR A 93 -13.82 25.85 15.46
N ASN A 94 -13.78 25.88 14.12
CA ASN A 94 -12.93 26.84 13.39
C ASN A 94 -13.73 27.86 12.54
N CYS A 95 -15.05 28.00 12.72
CA CYS A 95 -15.87 28.99 12.00
C CYS A 95 -16.89 29.61 12.95
N SER A 96 -16.96 30.94 12.95
CA SER A 96 -17.85 31.78 13.79
C SER A 96 -19.34 31.64 13.48
N MET A 97 -19.75 30.82 12.50
CA MET A 97 -21.12 30.69 11.98
C MET A 97 -21.74 31.97 11.41
N GLU A 98 -21.00 33.07 11.34
CA GLU A 98 -21.43 34.28 10.66
C GLU A 98 -21.52 34.07 9.13
N PRO A 99 -22.53 34.63 8.43
CA PRO A 99 -22.76 34.35 7.02
C PRO A 99 -21.53 34.58 6.12
N VAL A 100 -20.77 35.64 6.40
CA VAL A 100 -19.54 35.97 5.67
C VAL A 100 -18.43 34.93 5.88
N ASP A 101 -18.28 34.45 7.12
CA ASP A 101 -17.25 33.48 7.47
C ASP A 101 -17.59 32.08 6.96
N VAL A 102 -18.87 31.71 7.01
CA VAL A 102 -19.39 30.47 6.43
C VAL A 102 -19.15 30.47 4.92
N GLN A 103 -19.46 31.57 4.23
CA GLN A 103 -19.25 31.69 2.79
C GLN A 103 -17.76 31.63 2.43
N ARG A 104 -16.90 32.35 3.17
CA ARG A 104 -15.44 32.29 3.00
C ARG A 104 -14.92 30.87 3.18
N ARG A 105 -15.36 30.17 4.23
CA ARG A 105 -14.96 28.79 4.50
C ARG A 105 -15.42 27.83 3.41
N ARG A 106 -16.65 27.98 2.91
CA ARG A 106 -17.17 27.20 1.79
C ARG A 106 -16.28 27.36 0.56
N ASN A 107 -15.90 28.59 0.22
CA ASN A 107 -15.03 28.86 -0.94
C ASN A 107 -13.65 28.21 -0.77
N MET A 108 -13.04 28.27 0.43
CA MET A 108 -11.78 27.60 0.70
C MET A 108 -11.89 26.07 0.54
N ILE A 109 -12.95 25.46 1.09
CA ILE A 109 -13.17 24.01 0.96
C ILE A 109 -13.33 23.61 -0.50
N LEU A 110 -14.08 24.38 -1.30
CA LEU A 110 -14.25 24.11 -2.72
C LEU A 110 -12.92 24.22 -3.49
N ALA A 111 -12.12 25.24 -3.22
CA ALA A 111 -10.79 25.38 -3.82
C ALA A 111 -9.88 24.19 -3.47
N THR A 112 -9.84 23.79 -2.19
CA THR A 112 -9.06 22.62 -1.75
C THR A 112 -9.56 21.33 -2.41
N LYS A 113 -10.88 21.16 -2.53
CA LYS A 113 -11.47 19.99 -3.21
C LYS A 113 -10.99 19.91 -4.67
N THR A 114 -10.97 21.02 -5.40
CA THR A 114 -10.49 21.05 -6.78
C THR A 114 -9.04 20.57 -6.86
N MET A 115 -8.13 21.14 -6.06
CA MET A 115 -6.72 20.75 -6.07
C MET A 115 -6.51 19.26 -5.72
N LEU A 116 -7.24 18.75 -4.72
CA LEU A 116 -7.16 17.33 -4.35
C LEU A 116 -7.73 16.42 -5.43
N THR A 117 -8.69 16.90 -6.21
CA THR A 117 -9.29 16.14 -7.32
C THR A 117 -8.30 16.03 -8.48
N GLU A 118 -7.62 17.12 -8.85
CA GLU A 118 -6.55 17.12 -9.86
C GLU A 118 -5.41 16.16 -9.47
N LEU A 119 -4.98 16.19 -8.20
CA LEU A 119 -3.97 15.27 -7.70
C LEU A 119 -4.46 13.81 -7.76
N LYS A 120 -5.70 13.55 -7.34
CA LYS A 120 -6.30 12.21 -7.42
C LYS A 120 -6.35 11.70 -8.86
N GLU A 121 -6.71 12.55 -9.81
CA GLU A 121 -6.77 12.20 -11.23
C GLU A 121 -5.38 11.85 -11.78
N LEU A 122 -4.36 12.64 -11.45
CA LEU A 122 -2.97 12.34 -11.82
C LEU A 122 -2.54 10.97 -11.27
N LEU A 123 -2.80 10.70 -9.98
CA LEU A 123 -2.45 9.43 -9.36
C LEU A 123 -3.25 8.25 -9.93
N SER A 124 -4.50 8.48 -10.35
CA SER A 124 -5.34 7.45 -11.00
C SER A 124 -4.82 7.09 -12.41
N ASN A 125 -4.02 7.97 -13.00
CA ASN A 125 -3.32 7.74 -14.25
C ASN A 125 -1.95 7.09 -14.08
N ASP A 126 -1.54 6.74 -12.85
CA ASP A 126 -0.34 5.95 -12.64
C ASP A 126 -0.46 4.59 -13.36
N ARG A 127 0.57 4.26 -14.12
CA ARG A 127 0.72 3.01 -14.87
C ARG A 127 1.97 2.23 -14.46
N SER A 128 2.44 2.46 -13.23
CA SER A 128 3.50 1.68 -12.62
C SER A 128 3.16 0.19 -12.68
N PRO A 129 4.10 -0.68 -13.09
CA PRO A 129 3.86 -2.11 -13.11
C PRO A 129 3.44 -2.64 -11.74
N LEU A 130 2.28 -3.28 -11.67
CA LEU A 130 1.74 -3.92 -10.46
C LEU A 130 1.49 -5.39 -10.75
N CYS A 131 2.08 -6.27 -9.96
CA CYS A 131 2.03 -7.73 -10.16
C CYS A 131 2.49 -8.09 -11.59
N SER A 132 1.67 -8.83 -12.35
CA SER A 132 1.92 -9.17 -13.75
C SER A 132 1.47 -8.10 -14.75
N SER A 133 0.84 -7.00 -14.29
CA SER A 133 0.34 -5.94 -15.16
C SER A 133 1.45 -4.98 -15.58
N ARG A 134 1.51 -4.69 -16.88
CA ARG A 134 2.44 -3.71 -17.48
C ARG A 134 1.71 -2.84 -18.49
N PRO A 135 0.84 -1.93 -18.02
CA PRO A 135 0.10 -1.07 -18.91
C PRO A 135 1.03 -0.04 -19.58
N PRO A 136 0.71 0.45 -20.78
CA PRO A 136 1.48 1.51 -21.42
C PRO A 136 1.39 2.80 -20.59
N PRO A 137 2.50 3.55 -20.42
CA PRO A 137 2.50 4.77 -19.65
C PRO A 137 1.65 5.86 -20.34
N VAL A 138 0.89 6.61 -19.53
CA VAL A 138 0.05 7.74 -19.99
C VAL A 138 0.58 9.08 -19.46
N LEU A 139 1.33 9.05 -18.37
CA LEU A 139 1.98 10.22 -17.77
C LEU A 139 3.32 10.52 -18.45
N GLU A 140 3.75 11.78 -18.33
CA GLU A 140 5.10 12.21 -18.73
C GLU A 140 6.20 11.31 -18.14
N PRO A 141 7.25 10.95 -18.89
CA PRO A 141 8.27 10.00 -18.43
C PRO A 141 8.95 10.42 -17.12
N SER A 142 9.17 11.72 -16.91
CA SER A 142 9.77 12.26 -15.69
C SER A 142 8.90 12.05 -14.45
N ILE A 143 7.58 12.06 -14.61
CA ILE A 143 6.61 11.84 -13.53
C ILE A 143 6.44 10.33 -13.32
N GLN A 144 6.15 9.57 -14.37
CA GLN A 144 5.91 8.13 -14.28
C GLN A 144 7.10 7.37 -13.68
N SER A 145 8.32 7.74 -14.06
CA SER A 145 9.55 7.14 -13.52
C SER A 145 9.66 7.29 -12.00
N ARG A 146 9.30 8.46 -11.47
CA ARG A 146 9.34 8.76 -10.03
C ARG A 146 8.23 8.06 -9.25
N LEU A 147 7.08 7.81 -9.89
CA LEU A 147 6.01 7.01 -9.28
C LEU A 147 6.35 5.51 -9.27
N THR A 148 7.05 5.04 -10.31
CA THR A 148 7.41 3.61 -10.45
C THR A 148 8.53 3.21 -9.51
N HIS A 149 9.48 4.11 -9.28
CA HIS A 149 10.68 3.87 -8.49
C HIS A 149 10.68 4.78 -7.25
N PHE A 150 9.96 4.33 -6.21
CA PHE A 150 9.92 4.94 -4.88
C PHE A 150 11.06 4.47 -3.97
#